data_AF-A0A9X2D3R3-F1
#
_entry.id   AF-A0A9X2D3R3-F1
#
_cell.length_a   1.000
_cell.length_b   1.000
_cell.length_c   1.000
_cell.angle_alpha   90.00
_cell.angle_beta   90.00
_cell.angle_gamma   90.00
#
_symmetry.space_group_name_H-M   'P 1'
#
loop_
_entity.id
_entity.type
_entity.pdbx_description
1 polymer ?
#
loop_
_entity_poly.entity_id
_entity_poly.type
_entity_poly.pdbx_seq_one_letter_code
_entity_poly.pdbx_strand_id
1 'polypeptide(L)'
;MTRRSRTRAPLAVTACLALGLVLGACGSEDTVASDPGAASSSPSSPGTVDEEPASWPEDASVDLVRADDEAGMAYAEAAPVGGAAWLADEGALVYVGEVGYSGSCAPKATLRAGWSLALAPGGDKETMCTMDAVSWVVVVTGLETPPTQLQVTDLSGTSTVEVAGA
;
A
#
# COMPACT_ATOMS: atom_id res chain seq x y z
N MET A 1 -47.05 8.60 1.50
CA MET A 1 -46.48 9.66 0.62
C MET A 1 -46.19 10.89 1.47
N THR A 2 -44.92 11.12 1.84
CA THR A 2 -44.49 12.43 2.35
C THR A 2 -43.00 12.60 2.03
N ARG A 3 -42.71 13.44 1.03
CA ARG A 3 -41.36 13.96 0.74
C ARG A 3 -40.95 14.95 1.83
N ARG A 4 -39.67 14.96 2.21
CA ARG A 4 -38.87 16.12 2.68
C ARG A 4 -37.51 15.57 3.11
N SER A 5 -36.35 16.16 2.92
CA SER A 5 -35.80 17.17 2.01
C SER A 5 -34.30 17.04 2.24
N ARG A 6 -33.48 16.99 1.19
CA ARG A 6 -32.02 17.03 1.27
C ARG A 6 -31.56 18.31 1.95
N THR A 7 -30.74 18.20 2.99
CA THR A 7 -29.91 19.31 3.47
C THR A 7 -28.45 18.88 3.34
N ARG A 8 -27.79 19.44 2.32
CA ARG A 8 -26.33 19.37 2.11
C ARG A 8 -25.65 20.27 3.14
N ALA A 9 -24.68 19.75 3.89
CA ALA A 9 -23.77 20.56 4.68
C ALA A 9 -22.48 20.81 3.86
N PRO A 10 -22.01 22.07 3.73
CA PRO A 10 -20.73 22.35 3.07
C PRO A 10 -19.56 22.16 4.03
N LEU A 11 -18.53 21.46 3.52
CA LEU A 11 -17.18 21.35 4.09
C LEU A 11 -16.53 22.74 4.20
N ALA A 12 -16.11 23.12 5.40
CA ALA A 12 -15.26 24.28 5.64
C ALA A 12 -13.78 23.84 5.59
N VAL A 13 -13.14 24.18 4.48
CA VAL A 13 -11.68 24.17 4.29
C VAL A 13 -11.08 25.25 5.19
N THR A 14 -10.18 24.91 6.10
CA THR A 14 -9.34 25.90 6.81
C THR A 14 -7.87 25.52 6.62
N ALA A 15 -7.14 26.50 6.10
CA ALA A 15 -5.81 26.41 5.53
C ALA A 15 -4.69 26.30 6.56
N CYS A 16 -3.67 25.51 6.23
CA CYS A 16 -2.35 25.52 6.85
C CYS A 16 -1.59 26.79 6.45
N LEU A 17 -1.16 27.60 7.42
CA LEU A 17 -0.10 28.60 7.27
C LEU A 17 0.54 28.87 8.63
N ALA A 18 1.72 28.28 8.86
CA ALA A 18 2.63 28.74 9.90
C ALA A 18 4.08 28.44 9.45
N LEU A 19 4.66 29.43 8.75
CA LEU A 19 6.09 29.51 8.45
C LEU A 19 6.80 30.06 9.69
N GLY A 20 7.56 29.23 10.39
CA GLY A 20 8.35 29.63 11.56
C GLY A 20 9.83 29.79 11.21
N LEU A 21 10.22 30.99 10.82
CA LEU A 21 11.60 31.45 10.71
C LEU A 21 12.17 31.68 12.13
N VAL A 22 13.26 31.00 12.49
CA VAL A 22 14.11 31.40 13.62
C VAL A 22 15.53 31.60 13.10
N LEU A 23 15.88 32.86 12.87
CA LEU A 23 17.27 33.31 12.86
C LEU A 23 17.77 33.32 14.31
N GLY A 24 18.79 32.52 14.59
CA GLY A 24 19.65 32.64 15.77
C GLY A 24 21.08 32.85 15.30
N ALA A 25 21.60 34.06 15.52
CA ALA A 25 22.97 34.47 15.23
C ALA A 25 23.95 34.04 16.35
N CYS A 26 25.24 34.30 16.11
CA CYS A 26 26.39 34.22 17.03
C CYS A 26 27.07 32.82 17.06
N GLY A 27 28.36 32.65 16.85
CA GLY A 27 29.49 33.56 16.71
C GLY A 27 30.79 32.76 16.87
N SER A 28 31.90 33.40 16.51
CA SER A 28 33.29 33.08 16.86
C SER A 28 34.02 32.00 16.04
N GLU A 29 34.88 32.51 15.16
CA GLU A 29 36.06 31.86 14.62
C GLU A 29 37.15 31.71 15.71
N ASP A 30 38.17 30.89 15.42
CA ASP A 30 39.34 30.49 16.24
C ASP A 30 39.15 29.34 17.24
N THR A 31 39.73 28.16 16.94
CA THR A 31 40.84 27.61 17.73
C THR A 31 41.62 26.52 16.97
N VAL A 32 42.94 26.58 17.09
CA VAL A 32 43.94 25.62 16.63
C VAL A 32 43.99 24.38 17.53
N ALA A 33 44.46 23.27 16.93
CA ALA A 33 45.14 22.11 17.54
C ALA A 33 44.32 21.09 18.35
N SER A 34 44.33 19.83 17.89
CA SER A 34 45.21 18.77 18.41
C SER A 34 44.71 17.40 17.94
N ASP A 35 45.62 16.60 17.39
CA ASP A 35 45.47 15.16 17.24
C ASP A 35 45.29 14.50 18.62
N PRO A 36 44.38 13.53 18.75
CA PRO A 36 44.61 12.43 19.67
C PRO A 36 44.62 11.11 18.91
N GLY A 37 45.78 10.45 18.93
CA GLY A 37 45.93 9.10 18.46
C GLY A 37 45.00 8.10 19.14
N ALA A 38 44.86 6.97 18.44
CA ALA A 38 44.48 5.65 18.92
C ALA A 38 43.10 5.48 19.56
N ALA A 39 42.20 4.82 18.82
CA ALA A 39 41.68 3.51 19.22
C ALA A 39 40.91 2.88 18.05
N SER A 40 41.36 1.69 17.64
CA SER A 40 40.51 0.75 16.91
C SER A 40 39.26 0.49 17.75
N SER A 41 38.11 0.81 17.20
CA SER A 41 36.83 0.24 17.61
C SER A 41 36.01 0.14 16.34
N SER A 42 36.21 -0.94 15.60
CA SER A 42 35.20 -1.38 14.64
C SER A 42 33.91 -1.51 15.43
N PRO A 43 32.84 -0.75 15.12
CA PRO A 43 31.53 -1.16 15.59
C PRO A 43 31.30 -2.53 14.97
N SER A 44 31.17 -3.55 15.81
CA SER A 44 30.53 -4.79 15.38
C SER A 44 29.10 -4.37 15.07
N SER A 45 28.83 -4.07 13.81
CA SER A 45 27.46 -3.94 13.33
C SER A 45 26.73 -5.19 13.79
N PRO A 46 25.57 -5.07 14.47
CA PRO A 46 24.70 -6.23 14.60
C PRO A 46 24.49 -6.75 13.19
N GLY A 47 24.81 -8.02 12.97
CA GLY A 47 24.64 -8.64 11.66
C GLY A 47 23.26 -8.29 11.18
N THR A 48 23.18 -7.64 10.03
CA THR A 48 21.94 -7.61 9.28
C THR A 48 21.63 -9.08 9.04
N VAL A 49 20.66 -9.62 9.77
CA VAL A 49 19.99 -10.82 9.32
C VAL A 49 19.50 -10.45 7.93
N ASP A 50 20.17 -11.03 6.94
CA ASP A 50 19.71 -11.03 5.56
C ASP A 50 18.45 -11.92 5.60
N GLU A 51 17.37 -11.39 6.15
CA GLU A 51 16.06 -12.02 6.04
C GLU A 51 15.75 -11.96 4.55
N GLU A 52 15.94 -13.10 3.90
CA GLU A 52 15.44 -13.33 2.56
C GLU A 52 13.98 -12.85 2.54
N PRO A 53 13.60 -11.97 1.61
CA PRO A 53 12.25 -11.47 1.56
C PRO A 53 11.32 -12.67 1.43
N ALA A 54 10.45 -12.87 2.43
CA ALA A 54 9.57 -14.04 2.50
C ALA A 54 8.97 -14.33 1.12
N SER A 55 9.33 -15.49 0.57
CA SER A 55 8.78 -15.96 -0.69
C SER A 55 7.32 -16.33 -0.46
N TRP A 56 6.48 -16.09 -1.48
CA TRP A 56 5.08 -16.52 -1.39
C TRP A 56 5.01 -18.05 -1.36
N PRO A 57 4.04 -18.63 -0.63
CA PRO A 57 3.78 -20.07 -0.69
C PRO A 57 3.55 -20.51 -2.15
N GLU A 58 4.09 -21.67 -2.54
CA GLU A 58 3.90 -22.19 -3.91
C GLU A 58 2.43 -22.49 -4.23
N ASP A 59 1.64 -22.78 -3.18
CA ASP A 59 0.20 -23.02 -3.28
C ASP A 59 -0.63 -21.73 -3.26
N ALA A 60 0.00 -20.55 -3.19
CA ALA A 60 -0.71 -19.28 -3.18
C ALA A 60 -1.35 -19.01 -4.56
N SER A 61 -2.64 -18.72 -4.56
CA SER A 61 -3.40 -18.34 -5.76
C SER A 61 -3.88 -16.91 -5.67
N VAL A 62 -3.98 -16.23 -6.81
CA VAL A 62 -4.41 -14.84 -6.91
C VAL A 62 -5.60 -14.75 -7.84
N ASP A 63 -6.70 -14.25 -7.29
CA ASP A 63 -7.91 -13.95 -8.03
C ASP A 63 -8.19 -12.45 -8.01
N LEU A 64 -8.78 -11.95 -9.10
CA LEU A 64 -9.30 -10.59 -9.18
C LEU A 64 -10.78 -10.61 -9.47
N VAL A 65 -11.52 -9.86 -8.66
CA VAL A 65 -12.98 -9.73 -8.76
C VAL A 65 -13.31 -8.24 -8.76
N ARG A 66 -14.29 -7.80 -9.55
CA ARG A 66 -14.73 -6.41 -9.41
C ARG A 66 -15.45 -6.23 -8.09
N ALA A 67 -15.21 -5.11 -7.41
CA ALA A 67 -15.85 -4.84 -6.12
C ALA A 67 -17.37 -4.64 -6.23
N ASP A 68 -17.91 -4.35 -7.42
CA ASP A 68 -19.35 -4.21 -7.68
C ASP A 68 -20.04 -5.51 -8.13
N ASP A 69 -19.27 -6.58 -8.36
CA ASP A 69 -19.82 -7.92 -8.58
C ASP A 69 -20.27 -8.54 -7.23
N GLU A 70 -21.26 -9.44 -7.25
CA GLU A 70 -21.80 -10.07 -6.03
C GLU A 70 -20.73 -10.74 -5.17
N ALA A 71 -19.80 -11.46 -5.80
CA ALA A 71 -18.66 -12.07 -5.10
C ALA A 71 -17.67 -11.03 -4.55
N GLY A 72 -17.45 -9.93 -5.29
CA GLY A 72 -16.51 -8.89 -4.87
C GLY A 72 -17.06 -8.00 -3.76
N MET A 73 -18.38 -7.79 -3.70
CA MET A 73 -19.01 -7.01 -2.63
C MET A 73 -18.75 -7.62 -1.25
N ALA A 74 -18.81 -8.95 -1.11
CA ALA A 74 -18.54 -9.62 0.15
C ALA A 74 -17.10 -9.36 0.64
N TYR A 75 -16.12 -9.40 -0.27
CA TYR A 75 -14.73 -9.12 0.06
C TYR A 75 -14.45 -7.62 0.26
N ALA A 76 -15.13 -6.75 -0.48
CA ALA A 76 -14.99 -5.30 -0.36
C ALA A 76 -15.51 -4.75 0.99
N GLU A 77 -16.36 -5.50 1.69
CA GLU A 77 -16.75 -5.16 3.07
C GLU A 77 -15.64 -5.42 4.10
N ALA A 78 -14.68 -6.29 3.79
CA ALA A 78 -13.60 -6.65 4.71
C ALA A 78 -12.52 -5.57 4.85
N ALA A 79 -12.30 -4.76 3.81
CA ALA A 79 -11.29 -3.71 3.79
C ALA A 79 -11.74 -2.49 2.99
N PRO A 80 -11.37 -1.27 3.40
CA PRO A 80 -11.61 -0.07 2.59
C PRO A 80 -10.76 -0.09 1.31
N VAL A 81 -11.14 0.74 0.32
CA VAL A 81 -10.29 1.00 -0.85
C VAL A 81 -8.92 1.50 -0.41
N GLY A 82 -7.86 0.90 -0.96
CA GLY A 82 -6.46 1.08 -0.57
C GLY A 82 -6.03 0.26 0.65
N GLY A 83 -6.93 -0.52 1.25
CA GLY A 83 -6.69 -1.33 2.45
C GLY A 83 -6.56 -2.82 2.16
N ALA A 84 -6.00 -3.54 3.14
CA ALA A 84 -5.89 -5.00 3.14
C ALA A 84 -6.45 -5.60 4.44
N ALA A 85 -7.01 -6.79 4.35
CA ALA A 85 -7.53 -7.55 5.49
C ALA A 85 -7.28 -9.05 5.35
N TRP A 86 -7.05 -9.72 6.47
CA TRP A 86 -6.98 -11.16 6.56
C TRP A 86 -8.34 -11.75 6.97
N LEU A 87 -8.81 -12.69 6.16
CA LEU A 87 -10.02 -13.46 6.41
C LEU A 87 -9.61 -14.85 6.93
N ALA A 88 -9.48 -14.95 8.26
CA ALA A 88 -8.99 -16.17 8.91
C ALA A 88 -9.86 -17.41 8.62
N ASP A 89 -11.18 -17.24 8.56
CA ASP A 89 -12.12 -18.33 8.27
C ASP A 89 -11.98 -18.86 6.83
N GLU A 90 -11.46 -18.04 5.92
CA GLU A 90 -11.26 -18.37 4.51
C GLU A 90 -9.79 -18.69 4.18
N GLY A 91 -8.86 -18.43 5.10
CA GLY A 91 -7.42 -18.51 4.82
C GLY A 91 -7.00 -17.58 3.67
N ALA A 92 -7.62 -16.40 3.59
CA ALA A 92 -7.49 -15.51 2.44
C ALA A 92 -7.05 -14.09 2.85
N LEU A 93 -6.06 -13.56 2.14
CA LEU A 93 -5.68 -12.14 2.20
C LEU A 93 -6.45 -11.38 1.13
N VAL A 94 -7.13 -10.32 1.52
CA VAL A 94 -7.91 -9.46 0.63
C VAL A 94 -7.27 -8.09 0.56
N TYR A 95 -7.09 -7.56 -0.65
CA TYR A 95 -6.70 -6.17 -0.89
C TYR A 95 -7.70 -5.52 -1.84
N VAL A 96 -8.21 -4.33 -1.48
CA VAL A 96 -9.13 -3.57 -2.33
C VAL A 96 -8.37 -2.42 -2.96
N GLY A 97 -8.20 -2.45 -4.28
CA GLY A 97 -7.48 -1.41 -5.03
C GLY A 97 -8.37 -0.73 -6.06
N GLU A 98 -8.16 0.56 -6.30
CA GLU A 98 -8.72 1.21 -7.50
C GLU A 98 -7.76 1.02 -8.66
N VAL A 99 -8.21 0.31 -9.69
CA VAL A 99 -7.44 0.18 -10.92
C VAL A 99 -8.29 0.68 -12.08
N GLY A 100 -7.79 1.74 -12.72
CA GLY A 100 -8.52 2.56 -13.67
C GLY A 100 -8.83 1.92 -15.02
N TYR A 101 -9.23 0.65 -15.10
CA TYR A 101 -9.51 -0.02 -16.37
C TYR A 101 -10.85 -0.78 -16.35
N SER A 102 -11.71 -0.47 -17.31
CA SER A 102 -12.97 -1.20 -17.56
C SER A 102 -12.89 -2.07 -18.82
N GLY A 103 -13.91 -2.91 -19.03
CA GLY A 103 -14.07 -3.71 -20.24
C GLY A 103 -12.97 -4.77 -20.45
N SER A 104 -12.44 -4.83 -21.67
CA SER A 104 -11.42 -5.81 -22.11
C SER A 104 -10.03 -5.62 -21.48
N CYS A 105 -9.85 -4.61 -20.63
CA CYS A 105 -8.59 -4.29 -19.97
C CYS A 105 -8.58 -4.60 -18.47
N ALA A 106 -9.38 -5.60 -18.04
CA ALA A 106 -9.38 -6.06 -16.65
C ALA A 106 -7.94 -6.16 -16.11
N PRO A 107 -7.65 -5.61 -14.92
CA PRO A 107 -6.30 -5.57 -14.41
C PRO A 107 -5.77 -6.98 -14.14
N LYS A 108 -4.45 -7.06 -14.05
CA LYS A 108 -3.74 -8.25 -13.60
C LYS A 108 -3.08 -7.93 -12.28
N ALA A 109 -3.20 -8.85 -11.34
CA ALA A 109 -2.43 -8.83 -10.11
C ALA A 109 -1.31 -9.85 -10.20
N THR A 110 -0.16 -9.55 -9.62
CA THR A 110 0.99 -10.45 -9.58
C THR A 110 1.63 -10.37 -8.21
N LEU A 111 1.76 -11.52 -7.56
CA LEU A 111 2.54 -11.64 -6.33
C LEU A 111 4.03 -11.71 -6.65
N ARG A 112 4.81 -11.04 -5.83
CA ARG A 112 6.27 -10.96 -5.90
C ARG A 112 6.84 -11.19 -4.51
N ALA A 113 8.05 -11.74 -4.43
CA ALA A 113 8.72 -12.01 -3.14
C ALA A 113 8.67 -10.80 -2.18
N GLY A 114 8.66 -11.08 -0.88
CA GLY A 114 8.61 -10.08 0.18
C GLY A 114 7.24 -9.44 0.37
N TRP A 115 6.17 -10.23 0.26
CA TRP A 115 4.78 -9.78 0.42
C TRP A 115 4.46 -8.55 -0.46
N SER A 116 4.90 -8.60 -1.71
CA SER A 116 4.67 -7.54 -2.69
C SER A 116 3.60 -7.94 -3.71
N LEU A 117 2.62 -7.05 -3.91
CA LEU A 117 1.53 -7.19 -4.86
C LEU A 117 1.64 -6.09 -5.92
N ALA A 118 1.72 -6.49 -7.19
CA ALA A 118 1.72 -5.55 -8.30
C ALA A 118 0.39 -5.61 -9.06
N LEU A 119 -0.22 -4.44 -9.29
CA LEU A 119 -1.42 -4.27 -10.09
C LEU A 119 -1.09 -3.55 -11.38
N ALA A 120 -1.42 -4.18 -12.49
CA ALA A 120 -1.16 -3.67 -13.83
C ALA A 120 -2.41 -3.71 -14.71
N PRO A 121 -2.56 -2.80 -15.69
CA PRO A 121 -3.54 -2.97 -16.75
C PRO A 121 -3.39 -4.32 -17.45
N GLY A 122 -4.50 -5.02 -17.70
CA GLY A 122 -4.45 -6.31 -18.42
C GLY A 122 -4.45 -6.21 -19.94
N GLY A 123 -4.71 -5.02 -20.48
CA GLY A 123 -4.63 -4.74 -21.91
C GLY A 123 -3.18 -4.77 -22.42
N ASP A 124 -3.00 -5.21 -23.66
CA ASP A 124 -1.74 -4.98 -24.37
C ASP A 124 -1.66 -3.52 -24.86
N LYS A 125 -0.50 -3.14 -25.41
CA LYS A 125 -0.19 -1.77 -25.82
C LYS A 125 -1.11 -1.26 -26.95
N GLU A 126 -1.80 -2.17 -27.64
CA GLU A 126 -2.65 -1.89 -28.80
C GLU A 126 -4.13 -1.82 -28.42
N THR A 127 -4.50 -2.37 -27.28
CA THR A 127 -5.86 -2.31 -26.74
C THR A 127 -6.14 -0.91 -26.20
N MET A 128 -7.07 -0.19 -26.85
CA MET A 128 -7.56 1.10 -26.36
C MET A 128 -8.44 0.88 -25.12
N CYS A 129 -7.84 0.93 -23.94
CA CYS A 129 -8.56 0.81 -22.67
C CYS A 129 -9.30 2.11 -22.35
N THR A 130 -10.58 2.01 -21.99
CA THR A 130 -11.27 3.14 -21.37
C THR A 130 -10.83 3.23 -19.92
N MET A 131 -10.34 4.40 -19.53
CA MET A 131 -9.95 4.66 -18.15
C MET A 131 -11.20 4.96 -17.33
N ASP A 132 -11.72 3.97 -16.64
CA ASP A 132 -12.78 4.14 -15.65
C ASP A 132 -12.24 3.75 -14.28
N ALA A 133 -12.46 4.59 -13.28
CA ALA A 133 -12.12 4.27 -11.90
C ALA A 133 -13.06 3.19 -11.38
N VAL A 134 -12.62 1.94 -11.47
CA VAL A 134 -13.33 0.77 -10.96
C VAL A 134 -12.52 0.19 -9.81
N SER A 135 -13.18 -0.11 -8.69
CA SER A 135 -12.55 -0.80 -7.58
C SER A 135 -12.51 -2.30 -7.87
N TRP A 136 -11.35 -2.89 -7.63
CA TRP A 136 -11.08 -4.32 -7.77
C TRP A 136 -10.67 -4.88 -6.42
N VAL A 137 -11.10 -6.09 -6.17
CA VAL A 137 -10.69 -6.89 -5.03
C VAL A 137 -9.67 -7.90 -5.53
N VAL A 138 -8.51 -7.91 -4.91
CA VAL A 138 -7.50 -8.95 -5.06
C VAL A 138 -7.67 -9.90 -3.90
N VAL A 139 -7.90 -11.17 -4.19
CA VAL A 139 -8.03 -12.24 -3.19
C VAL A 139 -6.83 -13.17 -3.37
N VAL A 140 -6.07 -13.34 -2.30
CA VAL A 140 -4.94 -14.26 -2.25
C VAL A 140 -5.27 -15.39 -1.29
N THR A 141 -5.39 -16.60 -1.81
CA THR A 141 -5.68 -17.82 -1.04
C THR A 141 -4.46 -18.71 -0.96
N GLY A 142 -4.50 -19.76 -0.13
CA GLY A 142 -3.40 -20.72 -0.01
C GLY A 142 -2.27 -20.22 0.90
N LEU A 143 -2.56 -19.24 1.76
CA LEU A 143 -1.64 -18.75 2.78
C LEU A 143 -1.99 -19.45 4.10
N GLU A 144 -0.97 -19.94 4.82
CA GLU A 144 -1.17 -20.52 6.16
C GLU A 144 -1.28 -19.42 7.24
N THR A 145 -0.58 -18.31 7.05
CA THR A 145 -0.57 -17.16 7.96
C THR A 145 -0.57 -15.86 7.16
N PRO A 146 -1.28 -14.82 7.63
CA PRO A 146 -1.24 -13.52 6.98
C PRO A 146 0.12 -12.83 7.18
N PRO A 147 0.58 -12.04 6.20
CA PRO A 147 1.58 -11.02 6.49
C PRO A 147 0.96 -9.89 7.32
N THR A 148 1.78 -9.23 8.15
CA THR A 148 1.36 -8.01 8.84
C THR A 148 1.33 -6.79 7.91
N GLN A 149 2.18 -6.79 6.88
CA GLN A 149 2.28 -5.70 5.91
C GLN A 149 2.32 -6.24 4.48
N LEU A 150 1.67 -5.52 3.56
CA LEU A 150 1.68 -5.78 2.14
C LEU A 150 2.24 -4.58 1.39
N GLN A 151 3.26 -4.78 0.56
CA GLN A 151 3.73 -3.74 -0.35
C GLN A 151 2.92 -3.79 -1.64
N VAL A 152 2.18 -2.74 -1.96
CA VAL A 152 1.34 -2.68 -3.16
C VAL A 152 1.91 -1.69 -4.16
N THR A 153 2.10 -2.13 -5.40
CA THR A 153 2.45 -1.27 -6.54
C THR A 153 1.29 -1.19 -7.51
N ASP A 154 0.71 0.00 -7.67
CA ASP A 154 -0.35 0.29 -8.65
C ASP A 154 0.05 1.46 -9.57
N LEU A 155 -0.92 2.06 -10.26
CA LEU A 155 -0.68 3.20 -11.16
C LEU A 155 -0.24 4.48 -10.43
N SER A 156 -0.54 4.60 -9.14
CA SER A 156 -0.16 5.74 -8.30
C SER A 156 1.26 5.61 -7.74
N GLY A 157 1.81 4.40 -7.73
CA GLY A 157 3.16 4.09 -7.26
C GLY A 157 3.18 2.91 -6.30
N THR A 158 4.22 2.83 -5.48
CA THR A 158 4.36 1.80 -4.46
C THR A 158 4.01 2.35 -3.09
N SER A 159 3.18 1.62 -2.34
CA SER A 159 2.79 1.93 -0.97
C SER A 159 2.88 0.69 -0.08
N THR A 160 2.95 0.89 1.24
CA THR A 160 2.85 -0.19 2.23
C THR A 160 1.49 -0.08 2.91
N VAL A 161 0.79 -1.21 2.98
CA VAL A 161 -0.55 -1.35 3.54
C VAL A 161 -0.49 -2.31 4.73
N GLU A 162 -0.99 -1.87 5.88
CA GLU A 162 -1.15 -2.75 7.05
C GLU A 162 -2.31 -3.71 6.80
N VAL A 163 -2.12 -4.99 7.14
CA VAL A 163 -3.14 -6.02 6.98
C VAL A 163 -3.98 -6.09 8.25
N ALA A 164 -5.25 -5.71 8.15
CA ALA A 164 -6.17 -5.81 9.26
C ALA A 164 -6.45 -7.28 9.61
N GLY A 165 -6.37 -7.64 10.89
CA GLY A 165 -6.63 -9.01 11.36
C GLY A 165 -5.45 -9.98 11.20
N ALA A 166 -4.26 -9.47 10.83
CA ALA A 166 -3.01 -10.22 10.86
C ALA A 166 -2.42 -10.36 12.27
#